data_AF-A0A6A3RVR2-F1
#
_entry.id   AF-A0A6A3RVR2-F1
#
_cell.length_a   1.000
_cell.length_b   1.000
_cell.length_c   1.000
_cell.angle_alpha   90.00
_cell.angle_beta   90.00
_cell.angle_gamma   90.00
#
_symmetry.space_group_name_H-M   'P 1'
#
loop_
_entity.id
_entity.type
_entity.pdbx_description
1 polymer ?
#
loop_
_entity_poly.entity_id
_entity_poly.type
_entity_poly.pdbx_seq_one_letter_code
_entity_poly.pdbx_strand_id
1 'polypeptide(L)'
;MDWAALRGYLEVVQWLHENRTEGCTDKAMDYAAMNGQLHVVKWLHVNRREGCTVEAMNRAAENGHLHIVRWLQQNCREGSAAFAMPWAIREGHFDVVLFLHAHRSEIFSFPGTNYPQQPCGELTQWVLHNYSDKVDGRSLEVPNSDWRFNEWCGKVNLRRARGNIANTCWICDSASLRLEQM
;
A
#
# COMPACT_ATOMS: atom_id res chain seq x y z
N MET A 1 25.37 0.72 8.65
CA MET A 1 24.47 -0.42 8.92
C MET A 1 23.27 -0.43 7.98
N ASP A 2 22.67 0.72 7.70
CA ASP A 2 21.44 0.90 6.92
C ASP A 2 21.48 0.23 5.52
N TRP A 3 22.57 0.39 4.76
CA TRP A 3 22.73 -0.27 3.45
C TRP A 3 22.82 -1.79 3.52
N ALA A 4 23.43 -2.33 4.58
CA ALA A 4 23.48 -3.78 4.81
C ALA A 4 22.08 -4.31 5.17
N ALA A 5 21.31 -3.53 5.95
CA ALA A 5 19.93 -3.85 6.30
C ALA A 5 19.01 -3.83 5.07
N LEU A 6 19.15 -2.83 4.20
CA LEU A 6 18.46 -2.75 2.91
C LEU A 6 18.68 -4.02 2.07
N ARG A 7 19.94 -4.49 1.97
CA ARG A 7 20.30 -5.65 1.14
C ARG A 7 20.03 -7.01 1.80
N GLY A 8 19.60 -7.04 3.06
CA GLY A 8 19.32 -8.30 3.77
C GLY A 8 20.56 -9.01 4.33
N TYR A 9 21.71 -8.34 4.38
CA TYR A 9 22.98 -8.93 4.82
C TYR A 9 23.05 -9.00 6.35
N LEU A 10 22.28 -9.91 6.94
CA LEU A 10 22.14 -10.05 8.39
C LEU A 10 23.48 -10.26 9.11
N GLU A 11 24.38 -11.08 8.55
CA GLU A 11 25.71 -11.31 9.13
C GLU A 11 26.54 -10.02 9.20
N VAL A 12 26.45 -9.18 8.18
CA VAL A 12 27.11 -7.87 8.15
C VAL A 12 26.46 -6.92 9.15
N VAL A 13 25.12 -6.96 9.30
CA VAL A 13 24.40 -6.17 10.30
C VAL A 13 24.82 -6.57 11.73
N GLN A 14 24.89 -7.87 12.02
CA GLN A 14 25.36 -8.42 13.29
C GLN A 14 26.80 -8.02 13.58
N TRP A 15 27.70 -8.24 12.61
CA TRP A 15 29.10 -7.87 12.74
C TRP A 15 29.27 -6.37 13.01
N LEU A 16 28.55 -5.53 12.26
CA LEU A 16 28.58 -4.07 12.46
C LEU A 16 28.05 -3.66 13.84
N HIS A 17 27.07 -4.37 14.39
CA HIS A 17 26.52 -4.09 15.72
C HIS A 17 27.48 -4.48 16.84
N GLU A 18 28.17 -5.62 16.70
CA GLU A 18 29.11 -6.11 17.71
C GLU A 18 30.45 -5.37 17.67
N ASN A 19 30.89 -4.91 16.49
CA ASN A 19 32.25 -4.39 16.29
C ASN A 19 32.31 -2.86 16.14
N ARG A 20 31.17 -2.16 16.05
CA ARG A 20 31.13 -0.70 15.85
C ARG A 20 30.09 -0.03 16.73
N THR A 21 30.34 1.22 17.08
CA THR A 21 29.49 2.03 17.97
C THR A 21 28.64 3.08 17.25
N GLU A 22 28.82 3.28 15.94
CA GLU A 22 28.09 4.31 15.18
C GLU A 22 26.59 4.03 15.04
N GLY A 23 26.13 2.86 15.47
CA GLY A 23 24.72 2.50 15.55
C GLY A 23 24.02 2.36 14.19
N CYS A 24 22.70 2.37 14.24
CA CYS A 24 21.78 2.41 13.12
C CYS A 24 20.76 3.51 13.36
N THR A 25 20.23 4.06 12.28
CA THR A 25 19.05 4.92 12.33
C THR A 25 17.78 4.08 12.25
N ASP A 26 16.65 4.70 12.53
CA ASP A 26 15.31 4.18 12.24
C ASP A 26 15.16 3.72 10.77
N LYS A 27 15.88 4.37 9.84
CA LYS A 27 15.92 4.01 8.42
C LYS A 27 16.44 2.59 8.15
N ALA A 28 17.25 2.00 9.03
CA ALA A 28 17.73 0.64 8.83
C ALA A 28 16.55 -0.36 8.81
N MET A 29 15.58 -0.18 9.71
CA MET A 29 14.39 -1.03 9.74
C MET A 29 13.44 -0.69 8.60
N ASP A 30 13.26 0.59 8.28
CA ASP A 30 12.40 1.03 7.18
C ASP A 30 12.89 0.48 5.83
N TYR A 31 14.20 0.54 5.56
CA TYR A 31 14.80 -0.01 4.34
C TYR A 31 14.75 -1.53 4.29
N ALA A 32 14.94 -2.21 5.42
CA ALA A 32 14.78 -3.66 5.48
C ALA A 32 13.31 -4.06 5.21
N ALA A 33 12.35 -3.29 5.74
CA ALA A 33 10.93 -3.49 5.52
C ALA A 33 10.53 -3.23 4.05
N MET A 34 11.09 -2.18 3.44
CA MET A 34 10.87 -1.83 2.04
C MET A 34 11.35 -2.91 1.08
N ASN A 35 12.47 -3.58 1.39
CA ASN A 35 13.10 -4.57 0.50
C ASN A 35 12.79 -6.04 0.88
N GLY A 36 11.81 -6.28 1.74
CA GLY A 36 11.34 -7.64 2.03
C GLY A 36 12.23 -8.45 2.99
N GLN A 37 13.12 -7.78 3.74
CA GLN A 37 14.15 -8.42 4.56
C GLN A 37 13.65 -8.73 5.98
N LEU A 38 12.66 -9.60 6.12
CA LEU A 38 12.00 -9.91 7.40
C LEU A 38 12.98 -10.37 8.50
N HIS A 39 14.00 -11.16 8.17
CA HIS A 39 15.00 -11.63 9.13
C HIS A 39 15.81 -10.48 9.73
N VAL A 40 16.15 -9.48 8.91
CA VAL A 40 16.81 -8.26 9.38
C VAL A 40 15.86 -7.43 10.23
N VAL A 41 14.60 -7.26 9.82
CA VAL A 41 13.58 -6.51 10.59
C VAL A 41 13.41 -7.11 11.99
N LYS A 42 13.23 -8.44 12.08
CA LYS A 42 13.12 -9.15 13.36
C LYS A 42 14.36 -8.94 14.25
N TRP A 43 15.54 -9.05 13.65
CA TRP A 43 16.79 -8.91 14.38
C TRP A 43 16.97 -7.47 14.89
N LEU A 44 16.74 -6.46 14.05
CA LEU A 44 16.81 -5.05 14.44
C LEU A 44 15.84 -4.72 15.56
N HIS A 45 14.61 -5.27 15.53
CA HIS A 45 13.63 -5.00 16.57
C HIS A 45 14.01 -5.56 17.95
N VAL A 46 14.62 -6.74 17.99
CA VAL A 46 15.03 -7.37 19.26
C VAL A 46 16.29 -6.71 19.84
N ASN A 47 17.22 -6.29 18.97
CA ASN A 47 18.55 -5.85 19.39
C ASN A 47 18.71 -4.32 19.47
N ARG A 48 17.74 -3.55 18.97
CA ARG A 48 17.85 -2.08 18.87
C ARG A 48 16.59 -1.40 19.38
N ARG A 49 16.79 -0.25 20.03
CA ARG A 49 15.71 0.54 20.66
C ARG A 49 15.17 1.65 19.76
N GLU A 50 15.83 1.96 18.63
CA GLU A 50 15.32 2.96 17.67
C GLU A 50 13.93 2.59 17.12
N GLY A 51 13.64 1.29 17.03
CA GLY A 51 12.29 0.80 16.74
C GLY A 51 11.87 0.95 15.28
N CYS A 52 10.57 0.83 15.06
CA CYS A 52 9.93 0.88 13.75
C CYS A 52 9.20 2.21 13.60
N THR A 53 9.36 2.89 12.47
CA THR A 53 8.54 4.05 12.15
C THR A 53 7.26 3.65 11.41
N VAL A 54 6.34 4.59 11.21
CA VAL A 54 5.16 4.40 10.35
C VAL A 54 5.59 4.12 8.89
N GLU A 55 6.77 4.59 8.48
CA GLU A 55 7.27 4.46 7.12
C GLU A 55 7.61 3.02 6.75
N ALA A 56 8.14 2.21 7.69
CA ALA A 56 8.33 0.77 7.46
C ALA A 56 7.04 0.06 7.01
N MET A 57 5.90 0.38 7.64
CA MET A 57 4.62 -0.23 7.28
C MET A 57 4.10 0.29 5.94
N ASN A 58 4.20 1.59 5.67
CA ASN A 58 3.83 2.17 4.39
C ASN A 58 4.66 1.58 3.24
N ARG A 59 5.98 1.49 3.40
CA ARG A 59 6.92 0.94 2.41
C ARG A 59 6.75 -0.56 2.19
N ALA A 60 6.52 -1.32 3.26
CA ALA A 60 6.22 -2.74 3.13
C ALA A 60 4.90 -2.97 2.39
N ALA A 61 3.90 -2.10 2.60
CA ALA A 61 2.63 -2.17 1.90
C ALA A 61 2.73 -1.74 0.42
N GLU A 62 3.52 -0.70 0.12
CA GLU A 62 3.86 -0.25 -1.24
C GLU A 62 4.60 -1.33 -2.03
N ASN A 63 5.43 -2.16 -1.41
CA ASN A 63 6.17 -3.22 -2.11
C ASN A 63 5.51 -4.61 -2.00
N GLY A 64 4.30 -4.70 -1.45
CA GLY A 64 3.54 -5.96 -1.39
C GLY A 64 4.11 -6.99 -0.40
N HIS A 65 4.89 -6.55 0.59
CA HIS A 65 5.54 -7.43 1.55
C HIS A 65 4.62 -7.80 2.72
N LEU A 66 3.56 -8.56 2.41
CA LEU A 66 2.52 -8.99 3.36
C LEU A 66 3.08 -9.60 4.66
N HIS A 67 4.12 -10.41 4.55
CA HIS A 67 4.76 -11.07 5.70
C HIS A 67 5.40 -10.07 6.68
N ILE A 68 5.92 -8.94 6.17
CA ILE A 68 6.44 -7.84 6.99
C ILE A 68 5.29 -7.02 7.56
N VAL A 69 4.27 -6.70 6.75
CA VAL A 69 3.07 -5.96 7.22
C VAL A 69 2.41 -6.70 8.39
N ARG A 70 2.23 -8.02 8.29
CA ARG A 70 1.74 -8.88 9.37
C ARG A 70 2.58 -8.77 10.63
N TRP A 71 3.90 -8.87 10.46
CA TRP A 71 4.82 -8.85 11.57
C TRP A 71 4.85 -7.48 12.26
N LEU A 72 4.90 -6.39 11.49
CA LEU A 72 4.86 -5.01 11.98
C LEU A 72 3.54 -4.73 12.71
N GLN A 73 2.41 -5.22 12.20
CA GLN A 73 1.12 -5.01 12.86
C GLN A 73 1.00 -5.72 14.21
N GLN A 74 1.63 -6.89 14.37
CA GLN A 74 1.62 -7.62 15.64
C GLN A 74 2.59 -7.03 16.68
N ASN A 75 3.71 -6.45 16.24
CA ASN A 75 4.81 -6.05 17.12
C ASN A 75 4.93 -4.52 17.33
N CYS A 76 4.27 -3.70 16.50
CA CYS A 76 4.33 -2.24 16.60
C CYS A 76 2.97 -1.66 16.98
N ARG A 77 2.77 -1.34 18.27
CA ARG A 77 1.53 -0.74 18.81
C ARG A 77 1.28 0.71 18.35
N GLU A 78 2.29 1.42 17.90
CA GLU A 78 2.23 2.86 17.60
C GLU A 78 2.15 3.19 16.08
N GLY A 79 2.31 2.18 15.22
CA GLY A 79 2.32 2.33 13.77
C GLY A 79 0.92 2.41 13.16
N SER A 80 0.22 3.52 13.34
CA SER A 80 -0.97 3.86 12.56
C SER A 80 -0.54 4.24 11.13
N ALA A 81 -0.46 3.26 10.23
CA ALA A 81 -0.14 3.50 8.83
C ALA A 81 -1.37 3.96 8.05
N ALA A 82 -1.75 5.22 8.23
CA ALA A 82 -2.87 5.85 7.52
C ALA A 82 -2.74 5.76 5.98
N PHE A 83 -1.50 5.57 5.48
CA PHE A 83 -1.19 5.51 4.06
C PHE A 83 -0.83 4.12 3.53
N ALA A 84 -0.71 3.09 4.39
CA ALA A 84 -0.36 1.74 3.94
C ALA A 84 -1.41 1.15 2.98
N MET A 85 -2.71 1.30 3.30
CA MET A 85 -3.77 0.80 2.44
C MET A 85 -3.83 1.57 1.10
N PRO A 86 -3.81 2.91 1.05
CA PRO A 86 -3.69 3.65 -0.20
C PRO A 86 -2.50 3.25 -1.07
N TRP A 87 -1.33 3.01 -0.47
CA TRP A 87 -0.12 2.65 -1.22
C TRP A 87 -0.20 1.21 -1.76
N ALA A 88 -0.71 0.27 -0.96
CA ALA A 88 -0.98 -1.09 -1.45
C ALA A 88 -2.04 -1.11 -2.57
N ILE A 89 -3.06 -0.26 -2.49
CA ILE A 89 -4.05 -0.10 -3.56
C ILE A 89 -3.38 0.43 -4.83
N ARG A 90 -2.45 1.39 -4.68
CA ARG A 90 -1.77 2.00 -5.84
C ARG A 90 -0.93 1.01 -6.62
N GLU A 91 -0.19 0.18 -5.91
CA GLU A 91 0.74 -0.78 -6.51
C GLU A 91 0.04 -2.12 -6.85
N GLY A 92 -1.27 -2.25 -6.60
CA GLY A 92 -2.04 -3.43 -6.97
C GLY A 92 -1.88 -4.64 -6.04
N HIS A 93 -1.39 -4.44 -4.81
CA HIS A 93 -1.11 -5.52 -3.86
C HIS A 93 -2.38 -5.99 -3.11
N PHE A 94 -3.20 -6.78 -3.81
CA PHE A 94 -4.51 -7.24 -3.34
C PHE A 94 -4.45 -8.02 -2.00
N ASP A 95 -3.42 -8.83 -1.80
CA ASP A 95 -3.20 -9.61 -0.59
C ASP A 95 -2.95 -8.75 0.65
N VAL A 96 -2.19 -7.67 0.50
CA VAL A 96 -1.96 -6.66 1.54
C VAL A 96 -3.25 -5.88 1.82
N VAL A 97 -3.99 -5.48 0.78
CA VAL A 97 -5.26 -4.76 0.94
C VAL A 97 -6.28 -5.59 1.72
N LEU A 98 -6.46 -6.87 1.37
CA LEU A 98 -7.35 -7.78 2.09
C LEU A 98 -6.92 -7.96 3.55
N PHE A 99 -5.63 -8.12 3.80
CA PHE A 99 -5.11 -8.25 5.16
C PHE A 99 -5.37 -6.98 5.99
N LEU A 100 -5.07 -5.81 5.43
CA LEU A 100 -5.31 -4.53 6.11
C LEU A 100 -6.80 -4.29 6.33
N HIS A 101 -7.67 -4.61 5.36
CA HIS A 101 -9.12 -4.49 5.51
C HIS A 101 -9.66 -5.36 6.66
N ALA A 102 -9.23 -6.63 6.73
CA ALA A 102 -9.67 -7.55 7.77
C ALA A 102 -9.26 -7.14 9.19
N HIS A 103 -8.18 -6.34 9.33
CA HIS A 103 -7.63 -5.98 10.64
C HIS A 103 -7.73 -4.48 10.98
N ARG A 104 -8.08 -3.60 10.03
CA ARG A 104 -8.19 -2.14 10.19
C ARG A 104 -9.22 -1.55 9.22
N SER A 105 -10.46 -1.39 9.65
CA SER A 105 -11.54 -0.86 8.79
C SER A 105 -11.59 0.67 8.69
N GLU A 106 -11.10 1.45 9.66
CA GLU A 106 -11.72 2.77 9.84
C GLU A 106 -10.99 4.01 9.28
N ILE A 107 -9.67 4.15 9.28
CA ILE A 107 -9.05 5.46 8.96
C ILE A 107 -7.91 5.35 7.95
N PHE A 108 -8.28 5.38 6.68
CA PHE A 108 -7.34 5.73 5.60
C PHE A 108 -7.97 6.79 4.71
N SER A 109 -7.12 7.69 4.22
CA SER A 109 -7.43 8.67 3.18
C SER A 109 -6.44 8.46 2.04
N PHE A 110 -6.94 8.50 0.81
CA PHE A 110 -6.04 8.45 -0.35
C PHE A 110 -5.32 9.79 -0.50
N PRO A 111 -3.99 9.79 -0.68
CA PRO A 111 -3.25 11.01 -0.98
C PRO A 111 -3.60 11.51 -2.39
N GLY A 112 -4.10 12.74 -2.49
CA GLY A 112 -4.43 13.41 -3.76
C GLY A 112 -5.85 13.18 -4.28
N THR A 113 -6.15 13.73 -5.47
CA THR A 113 -7.46 13.67 -6.16
C THR A 113 -7.59 12.54 -7.18
N ASN A 114 -6.45 11.98 -7.61
CA ASN A 114 -6.40 10.97 -8.65
C ASN A 114 -6.49 9.57 -8.03
N TYR A 115 -7.25 8.69 -8.67
CA TYR A 115 -7.17 7.26 -8.37
C TYR A 115 -5.76 6.80 -8.76
N PRO A 116 -5.11 5.97 -7.93
CA PRO A 116 -3.76 5.55 -8.23
C PRO A 116 -3.67 4.84 -9.59
N GLN A 117 -2.64 5.12 -10.38
CA GLN A 117 -2.40 4.45 -11.66
C GLN A 117 -1.88 3.02 -11.42
N GLN A 118 -2.54 2.06 -12.07
CA GLN A 118 -2.31 0.59 -12.10
C GLN A 118 -2.87 -0.32 -10.99
N PRO A 119 -4.13 -0.19 -10.55
CA PRO A 119 -4.81 -1.30 -9.92
C PRO A 119 -5.34 -2.24 -11.01
N CYS A 120 -5.18 -3.55 -10.80
CA CYS A 120 -5.92 -4.53 -11.58
C CYS A 120 -7.43 -4.21 -11.51
N GLY A 121 -8.17 -4.48 -12.58
CA GLY A 121 -9.60 -4.17 -12.64
C GLY A 121 -10.39 -4.77 -11.46
N GLU A 122 -9.95 -5.93 -10.96
CA GLU A 122 -10.53 -6.64 -9.81
C GLU A 122 -10.34 -5.89 -8.48
N LEU A 123 -9.15 -5.35 -8.21
CA LEU A 123 -8.92 -4.54 -7.02
C LEU A 123 -9.71 -3.24 -7.09
N THR A 124 -9.80 -2.63 -8.28
CA THR A 124 -10.58 -1.41 -8.48
C THR A 124 -12.07 -1.67 -8.21
N GLN A 125 -12.61 -2.76 -8.74
CA GLN A 125 -13.96 -3.25 -8.46
C GLN A 125 -14.18 -3.44 -6.96
N TRP A 126 -13.26 -4.14 -6.29
CA TRP A 126 -13.34 -4.41 -4.86
C TRP A 126 -13.33 -3.13 -4.02
N VAL A 127 -12.45 -2.17 -4.34
CA VAL A 127 -12.38 -0.88 -3.64
C VAL A 127 -13.64 -0.05 -3.86
N LEU A 128 -14.16 -0.01 -5.10
CA LEU A 128 -15.41 0.71 -5.42
C LEU A 128 -16.60 0.13 -4.64
N HIS A 129 -16.65 -1.19 -4.48
CA HIS A 129 -17.71 -1.86 -3.74
C HIS A 129 -17.63 -1.66 -2.23
N ASN A 130 -16.42 -1.69 -1.64
CA ASN A 130 -16.23 -1.62 -0.19
C ASN A 130 -16.06 -0.18 0.34
N TYR A 131 -15.63 0.75 -0.51
CA TYR A 131 -15.24 2.11 -0.12
C TYR A 131 -15.77 3.18 -1.07
N SER A 132 -16.99 3.02 -1.59
CA SER A 132 -17.65 3.97 -2.52
C SER A 132 -17.58 5.42 -2.03
N ASP A 133 -17.79 5.65 -0.74
CA ASP A 133 -17.82 7.00 -0.16
C ASP A 133 -16.43 7.66 -0.12
N LYS A 134 -15.34 6.86 -0.05
CA LYS A 134 -13.96 7.39 -0.01
C LYS A 134 -13.38 7.68 -1.39
N VAL A 135 -13.96 7.07 -2.41
CA VAL A 135 -13.54 7.22 -3.81
C VAL A 135 -14.44 8.16 -4.59
N ASP A 136 -15.51 8.67 -3.98
CA ASP A 136 -16.44 9.61 -4.59
C ASP A 136 -15.74 10.87 -5.11
N GLY A 137 -16.10 11.29 -6.32
CA GLY A 137 -15.52 12.44 -7.01
C GLY A 137 -14.09 12.25 -7.52
N ARG A 138 -13.46 11.08 -7.35
CA ARG A 138 -12.09 10.81 -7.84
C ARG A 138 -12.08 10.39 -9.30
N SER A 139 -11.02 10.79 -10.00
CA SER A 139 -10.78 10.43 -11.39
C SER A 139 -9.96 9.14 -11.50
N LEU A 140 -10.52 8.15 -12.18
CA LEU A 140 -9.93 6.87 -12.55
C LEU A 140 -9.49 6.92 -14.02
N GLU A 141 -8.20 6.76 -14.27
CA GLU A 141 -7.68 6.64 -15.63
C GLU A 141 -7.53 5.18 -16.03
N VAL A 142 -8.16 4.81 -17.15
CA VAL A 142 -8.12 3.45 -17.70
C VAL A 142 -7.50 3.48 -19.09
N PRO A 143 -6.47 2.69 -19.39
CA PRO A 143 -5.94 2.56 -20.74
C PRO A 143 -7.04 2.20 -21.74
N ASN A 144 -7.05 2.84 -22.91
CA ASN A 144 -8.01 2.53 -23.98
C ASN A 144 -7.86 1.08 -24.48
N SER A 145 -6.69 0.46 -24.26
CA SER A 145 -6.43 -0.95 -24.56
C SER A 145 -7.21 -1.91 -23.64
N ASP A 146 -7.56 -1.50 -22.41
CA ASP A 146 -8.36 -2.30 -21.49
C ASP A 146 -9.86 -2.06 -21.73
N TRP A 147 -10.33 -2.54 -22.88
CA TRP A 147 -11.72 -2.34 -23.31
C TRP A 147 -12.72 -2.99 -22.34
N ARG A 148 -12.37 -4.14 -21.73
CA ARG A 148 -13.24 -4.87 -20.81
C ARG A 148 -13.48 -4.09 -19.53
N PHE A 149 -12.42 -3.46 -19.00
CA PHE A 149 -12.56 -2.60 -17.84
C PHE A 149 -13.30 -1.30 -18.16
N ASN A 150 -13.05 -0.69 -19.34
CA ASN A 150 -13.83 0.47 -19.80
C ASN A 150 -15.33 0.15 -20.00
N GLU A 151 -15.66 -1.02 -20.54
CA GLU A 151 -17.05 -1.47 -20.68
C GLU A 151 -17.71 -1.66 -19.32
N TRP A 152 -16.98 -2.28 -18.37
CA TRP A 152 -17.44 -2.42 -16.99
C TRP A 152 -17.69 -1.06 -16.34
N CYS A 153 -16.76 -0.10 -16.47
CA CYS A 153 -16.93 1.27 -15.97
C CYS A 153 -18.19 1.96 -16.53
N GLY A 154 -18.52 1.72 -17.80
CA GLY A 154 -19.75 2.21 -18.41
C GLY A 154 -21.01 1.54 -17.87
N LYS A 155 -20.95 0.25 -17.51
CA LYS A 155 -22.07 -0.49 -16.90
C LYS A 155 -22.36 0.00 -15.47
N VAL A 156 -21.32 0.25 -14.68
CA VAL A 156 -21.46 0.73 -13.30
C VAL A 156 -21.74 2.24 -13.19
N ASN A 157 -22.19 2.87 -14.28
CA ASN A 157 -22.59 4.29 -14.35
C ASN A 157 -21.52 5.28 -13.82
N LEU A 158 -20.23 4.95 -13.97
CA LEU A 158 -19.16 5.92 -13.74
C LEU A 158 -19.26 7.03 -14.80
N ARG A 159 -19.04 8.28 -14.41
CA ARG A 159 -19.17 9.40 -15.35
C ARG A 159 -17.94 9.47 -16.23
N ARG A 160 -18.12 9.34 -17.55
CA ARG A 160 -17.02 9.49 -18.49
C ARG A 160 -16.56 10.95 -18.56
N ALA A 161 -15.29 11.19 -18.26
CA ALA A 161 -14.62 12.49 -18.35
C ALA A 161 -13.70 12.56 -19.58
N ARG A 162 -13.17 13.76 -19.85
CA ARG A 162 -12.24 13.98 -20.96
C ARG A 162 -10.92 13.26 -20.69
N GLY A 163 -10.71 12.14 -21.38
CA GLY A 163 -9.47 11.37 -21.34
C GLY A 163 -8.37 11.97 -22.23
N ASN A 164 -7.21 11.32 -22.25
CA ASN A 164 -6.13 11.60 -23.18
C ASN A 164 -6.16 10.59 -24.35
N ILE A 165 -5.21 10.67 -25.28
CA ILE A 165 -5.19 9.80 -26.48
C ILE A 165 -5.01 8.32 -26.10
N ALA A 166 -4.34 8.03 -24.98
CA ALA A 166 -4.02 6.68 -24.53
C ALA A 166 -5.02 6.11 -23.52
N ASN A 167 -5.71 6.97 -22.75
CA ASN A 167 -6.50 6.60 -21.58
C ASN A 167 -7.87 7.29 -21.60
N THR A 168 -8.92 6.54 -21.23
CA THR A 168 -10.23 7.10 -20.90
C THR A 168 -10.27 7.44 -19.41
N CYS A 169 -10.79 8.62 -19.08
CA CYS A 169 -10.97 9.07 -17.70
C CYS A 169 -12.42 8.82 -17.26
N TRP A 170 -12.59 8.25 -16.07
CA TRP A 170 -13.87 7.96 -15.43
C TRP A 170 -13.91 8.66 -14.07
N ILE A 171 -15.03 9.27 -13.70
CA ILE A 171 -15.24 9.87 -12.38
C ILE A 171 -16.14 8.95 -11.57
N CYS A 172 -15.66 8.59 -10.38
CA CYS A 172 -16.41 7.85 -9.38
C CYS A 172 -17.55 8.70 -8.83
N ASP A 173 -18.78 8.19 -8.92
CA ASP A 173 -19.99 8.82 -8.37
C ASP A 173 -20.63 7.82 -7.40
N SER A 174 -20.61 8.15 -6.10
CA SER A 174 -21.11 7.27 -5.03
C SER A 174 -22.61 6.98 -5.15
N ALA A 175 -23.38 7.86 -5.80
CA ALA A 175 -24.81 7.64 -6.05
C ALA A 175 -25.06 6.57 -7.12
N SER A 176 -24.17 6.45 -8.10
CA SER A 176 -24.24 5.44 -9.17
C SER A 176 -23.92 4.03 -8.67
N LEU A 177 -22.98 3.90 -7.73
CA LEU A 177 -22.46 2.61 -7.25
C LEU A 177 -23.44 1.88 -6.31
N ARG A 178 -24.37 2.60 -5.65
CA ARG A 178 -25.37 2.01 -4.73
C ARG A 178 -26.51 1.28 -5.45
N LEU A 179 -26.72 1.54 -6.73
CA LEU A 179 -27.84 0.98 -7.51
C LEU A 179 -27.65 -0.51 -7.89
N GLU A 180 -26.42 -1.04 -7.84
CA GLU A 180 -26.15 -2.46 -8.13
C GLU A 180 -26.21 -3.38 -6.90
N GLN A 181 -26.44 -2.83 -5.70
CA GLN A 181 -26.54 -3.59 -4.45
C GLN A 181 -27.99 -3.83 -3.96
N MET A 182 -29.00 -3.45 -4.75
CA MET A 182 -30.42 -3.74 -4.52
C MET A 182 -30.94 -4.85 -5.43
#